data_AF-A0A0P5B809-F1
#
_entry.id   AF-A0A0P5B809-F1
#
_cell.length_a   1.000
_cell.length_b   1.000
_cell.length_c   1.000
_cell.angle_alpha   90.00
_cell.angle_beta   90.00
_cell.angle_gamma   90.00
#
_symmetry.space_group_name_H-M   'P 1'
#
loop_
_entity.id
_entity.type
_entity.pdbx_description
1 polymer ?
#
loop_
_entity_poly.entity_id
_entity_poly.type
_entity_poly.pdbx_seq_one_letter_code
_entity_poly.pdbx_strand_id
1 'polypeptide(L)'
;MRLVSIRRHFHYFSTVAIVSCCYVMLLKTSSKNDAKDISNQPEHQQLGDVKNGVLIEFQDEIQVLPHAAHAAKVEIQQPVTDAVPKKIDRIEHLPAMGAPSTNPNKTLNWLDLWSNDTYCNQFTVHLLEENSVQPRALVSFPGSGNTWLRMLLMGVTGLYVDTIYPGDELFISKAGGTYELNKDCNCSLLQKTHDVSLFSVIYNMAMANKSTEKRIHQEIDQFRGDGILVIRNPFKAILSYRNFAFGGNMAGLAPVEAFSQGLEPVRIGDRKISTWDQFISRSVASWEMLATVWIRGLKRGGVVYYEKLRRDTGPQLLRMAEMLGIPNVNKDRLDCVLRHNQDNTFKRSESGPKNYPKNPFTESQHLLILKSIQSVQMALKERGLDPLPVEMYDFYTPMYQYGHWKGYALA
;
A
#
# COMPACT_ATOMS: atom_id res chain seq x y z
N MET A 1 -31.32 -45.54 -33.70
CA MET A 1 -30.33 -44.77 -34.49
C MET A 1 -29.94 -43.51 -33.73
N ARG A 2 -28.66 -43.12 -33.79
CA ARG A 2 -28.08 -41.78 -33.50
C ARG A 2 -28.75 -40.88 -32.44
N LEU A 3 -28.15 -40.89 -31.24
CA LEU A 3 -27.99 -39.67 -30.43
C LEU A 3 -27.24 -38.60 -31.25
N VAL A 4 -27.55 -37.32 -31.04
CA VAL A 4 -26.81 -36.18 -31.63
C VAL A 4 -26.20 -35.34 -30.51
N SER A 5 -24.94 -34.97 -30.66
CA SER A 5 -24.11 -34.34 -29.63
C SER A 5 -24.34 -32.84 -29.51
N ILE A 6 -24.71 -32.37 -28.31
CA ILE A 6 -24.60 -30.96 -27.92
C ILE A 6 -23.33 -30.81 -27.08
N ARG A 7 -22.20 -30.51 -27.74
CA ARG A 7 -20.89 -30.32 -27.08
C ARG A 7 -20.13 -29.11 -27.65
N ARG A 8 -20.59 -27.90 -27.29
CA ARG A 8 -19.89 -26.61 -27.49
C ARG A 8 -20.28 -25.64 -26.34
N HIS A 9 -19.49 -24.58 -26.14
CA HIS A 9 -19.58 -23.59 -25.05
C HIS A 9 -19.01 -24.00 -23.67
N PHE A 10 -17.92 -24.78 -23.65
CA PHE A 10 -17.10 -24.98 -22.44
C PHE A 10 -15.59 -24.88 -22.72
N HIS A 11 -15.16 -23.79 -23.39
CA HIS A 11 -13.73 -23.55 -23.69
C HIS A 11 -13.26 -22.07 -23.69
N TYR A 12 -14.15 -21.09 -23.50
CA TYR A 12 -13.79 -19.66 -23.68
C TYR A 12 -13.17 -18.96 -22.45
N PHE A 13 -13.06 -19.64 -21.30
CA PHE A 13 -12.57 -19.04 -20.04
C PHE A 13 -11.11 -19.38 -19.66
N SER A 14 -10.41 -20.24 -20.41
CA SER A 14 -8.99 -20.58 -20.12
C SER A 14 -7.96 -19.85 -21.00
N THR A 15 -8.35 -19.29 -22.14
CA THR A 15 -7.39 -18.74 -23.12
C THR A 15 -6.81 -17.38 -22.70
N VAL A 16 -7.60 -16.50 -22.08
CA VAL A 16 -7.17 -15.15 -21.67
C VAL A 16 -6.03 -15.20 -20.64
N ALA A 17 -6.03 -16.19 -19.74
CA ALA A 17 -4.96 -16.38 -18.76
C ALA A 17 -3.63 -16.85 -19.39
N ILE A 18 -3.69 -17.66 -20.45
CA ILE A 18 -2.50 -18.28 -21.06
C ILE A 18 -1.74 -17.29 -21.96
N VAL A 19 -2.46 -16.44 -22.71
CA VAL A 19 -1.84 -15.44 -23.61
C VAL A 19 -0.91 -14.47 -22.87
N SER A 20 -1.20 -14.15 -21.60
CA SER A 20 -0.35 -13.30 -20.76
C SER A 20 1.04 -13.90 -20.46
N CYS A 21 1.16 -15.23 -20.39
CA CYS A 21 2.44 -15.90 -20.15
C CYS A 21 3.33 -15.94 -21.41
N CYS A 22 2.73 -16.15 -22.59
CA CYS A 22 3.49 -16.29 -23.85
C CYS A 22 4.25 -15.00 -24.24
N TYR A 23 3.72 -13.82 -23.91
CA TYR A 23 4.34 -12.54 -24.28
C TYR A 23 5.68 -12.27 -23.56
N VAL A 24 5.90 -12.89 -22.39
CA VAL A 24 7.16 -12.74 -21.63
C VAL A 24 8.31 -13.55 -22.24
N MET A 25 8.02 -14.67 -22.91
CA MET A 25 9.04 -15.51 -23.56
C MET A 25 9.66 -14.86 -24.79
N LEU A 26 8.89 -14.09 -25.57
CA LEU A 26 9.32 -13.52 -26.86
C LEU A 26 10.31 -12.34 -26.74
N LEU A 27 10.53 -11.81 -25.52
CA LEU A 27 11.47 -10.71 -25.27
C LEU A 27 12.92 -11.17 -24.97
N LYS A 28 13.24 -12.46 -25.14
CA LYS A 28 14.59 -13.01 -24.90
C LYS A 28 15.41 -13.37 -26.15
N THR A 29 14.91 -13.14 -27.35
CA THR A 29 15.58 -13.56 -28.61
C THR A 29 15.80 -12.41 -29.63
N SER A 30 16.18 -11.24 -29.15
CA SER A 30 16.83 -10.16 -29.94
C SER A 30 17.43 -9.12 -28.98
N SER A 31 18.66 -8.64 -29.10
CA SER A 31 19.75 -8.97 -30.04
C SER A 31 21.09 -9.00 -29.30
N LYS A 32 22.00 -9.90 -29.71
CA LYS A 32 23.45 -9.72 -29.58
C LYS A 32 23.98 -9.34 -30.95
N ASN A 33 24.57 -8.16 -31.07
CA ASN A 33 25.74 -7.83 -31.91
C ASN A 33 25.96 -6.32 -31.86
N ASP A 34 27.01 -5.87 -31.18
CA ASP A 34 28.20 -5.37 -31.88
C ASP A 34 29.34 -5.19 -30.87
N ALA A 35 30.59 -5.34 -31.34
CA ALA A 35 31.78 -5.25 -30.50
C ALA A 35 32.92 -4.57 -31.27
N LYS A 36 33.53 -3.54 -30.67
CA LYS A 36 34.83 -2.97 -31.06
C LYS A 36 35.43 -2.12 -29.93
N ASP A 37 36.12 -2.80 -29.03
CA ASP A 37 37.56 -2.65 -28.81
C ASP A 37 38.18 -1.23 -28.81
N ILE A 38 38.80 -0.82 -27.69
CA ILE A 38 40.24 -0.51 -27.58
C ILE A 38 40.65 -0.26 -26.11
N SER A 39 41.93 -0.44 -25.81
CA SER A 39 42.55 -0.66 -24.49
C SER A 39 42.71 0.55 -23.56
N ASN A 40 42.87 0.29 -22.25
CA ASN A 40 44.19 0.39 -21.59
C ASN A 40 44.23 -0.21 -20.17
N GLN A 41 45.39 -0.78 -19.84
CA GLN A 41 45.87 -1.28 -18.54
C GLN A 41 47.19 -0.51 -18.20
N PRO A 42 47.99 -0.79 -17.14
CA PRO A 42 47.95 -1.86 -16.14
C PRO A 42 47.73 -1.31 -14.70
N GLU A 43 47.94 -1.98 -13.56
CA GLU A 43 48.38 -3.36 -13.20
C GLU A 43 47.60 -3.79 -11.92
N HIS A 44 48.02 -4.51 -10.85
CA HIS A 44 49.26 -5.15 -10.37
C HIS A 44 48.97 -6.63 -10.00
N GLN A 45 50.02 -7.41 -9.71
CA GLN A 45 49.97 -8.86 -9.45
C GLN A 45 49.74 -9.22 -7.96
N GLN A 46 48.85 -10.17 -7.65
CA GLN A 46 49.09 -11.62 -7.40
C GLN A 46 50.02 -11.98 -6.22
N LEU A 47 49.55 -12.85 -5.31
CA LEU A 47 49.96 -14.27 -5.16
C LEU A 47 49.14 -14.91 -4.00
N GLY A 48 48.67 -16.17 -4.04
CA GLY A 48 48.61 -17.15 -5.13
C GLY A 48 47.91 -18.46 -4.71
N ASP A 49 47.65 -19.32 -5.69
CA ASP A 49 47.81 -20.80 -5.74
C ASP A 49 47.45 -21.75 -4.55
N VAL A 50 46.91 -22.96 -4.76
CA VAL A 50 46.22 -23.61 -5.91
C VAL A 50 45.62 -24.98 -5.46
N LYS A 51 44.86 -25.68 -6.34
CA LYS A 51 44.30 -27.07 -6.20
C LYS A 51 43.18 -27.25 -5.16
N ASN A 52 42.09 -28.00 -5.43
CA ASN A 52 41.81 -28.97 -6.50
C ASN A 52 40.52 -28.61 -7.27
N GLY A 53 40.37 -29.13 -8.49
CA GLY A 53 39.15 -29.03 -9.28
C GLY A 53 38.69 -30.40 -9.82
N VAL A 54 37.37 -30.56 -9.96
CA VAL A 54 36.72 -31.59 -10.79
C VAL A 54 35.56 -30.91 -11.51
N LEU A 55 35.55 -30.94 -12.84
CA LEU A 55 34.35 -30.65 -13.62
C LEU A 55 33.47 -31.90 -13.66
N ILE A 56 32.17 -31.73 -13.51
CA ILE A 56 31.18 -32.73 -13.87
C ILE A 56 30.14 -32.03 -14.75
N GLU A 57 30.20 -32.29 -16.05
CA GLU A 57 29.08 -32.02 -16.95
C GLU A 57 27.96 -33.02 -16.64
N PHE A 58 26.70 -32.55 -16.66
CA PHE A 58 25.53 -33.42 -16.74
C PHE A 58 24.83 -33.16 -18.07
N GLN A 59 24.59 -34.23 -18.82
CA GLN A 59 23.84 -34.20 -20.07
C GLN A 59 22.34 -34.36 -19.76
N ASP A 60 21.51 -33.40 -20.21
CA ASP A 60 20.06 -33.49 -20.09
C ASP A 60 19.48 -34.46 -21.15
N GLU A 61 19.43 -35.76 -20.83
CA GLU A 61 18.59 -36.71 -21.58
C GLU A 61 17.13 -36.66 -21.12
N ILE A 62 16.22 -36.36 -22.05
CA ILE A 62 14.78 -36.31 -21.78
C ILE A 62 14.19 -37.73 -21.84
N GLN A 63 14.01 -38.38 -20.69
CA GLN A 63 13.28 -39.65 -20.60
C GLN A 63 11.77 -39.42 -20.40
N VAL A 64 10.97 -40.00 -21.30
CA VAL A 64 9.50 -39.98 -21.23
C VAL A 64 9.00 -41.26 -20.56
N LEU A 65 8.46 -41.16 -19.35
CA LEU A 65 7.90 -42.30 -18.61
C LEU A 65 6.47 -42.65 -19.10
N PRO A 66 6.15 -43.94 -19.30
CA PRO A 66 4.84 -44.38 -19.78
C PRO A 66 3.76 -44.31 -18.70
N HIS A 67 2.50 -44.08 -19.12
CA HIS A 67 1.34 -44.15 -18.22
C HIS A 67 1.03 -45.61 -17.81
N ALA A 68 1.08 -45.89 -16.51
CA ALA A 68 0.47 -47.07 -15.89
C ALA A 68 -0.58 -46.61 -14.88
N ALA A 69 -1.86 -46.80 -15.20
CA ALA A 69 -2.95 -46.42 -14.31
C ALA A 69 -3.24 -47.54 -13.29
N HIS A 70 -3.09 -47.23 -12.00
CA HIS A 70 -3.55 -48.09 -10.91
C HIS A 70 -4.58 -47.33 -10.07
N ALA A 71 -5.77 -47.92 -9.92
CA ALA A 71 -6.88 -47.29 -9.24
C ALA A 71 -6.71 -47.36 -7.71
N ALA A 72 -6.15 -46.30 -7.13
CA ALA A 72 -6.16 -46.12 -5.69
C ALA A 72 -7.60 -46.03 -5.17
N LYS A 73 -7.98 -46.89 -4.22
CA LYS A 73 -9.23 -46.73 -3.48
C LYS A 73 -9.14 -45.44 -2.65
N VAL A 74 -10.09 -44.52 -2.85
CA VAL A 74 -10.27 -43.38 -1.96
C VAL A 74 -10.93 -43.89 -0.69
N GLU A 75 -10.13 -44.12 0.35
CA GLU A 75 -10.62 -44.37 1.70
C GLU A 75 -11.09 -43.03 2.29
N ILE A 76 -12.38 -42.94 2.62
CA ILE A 76 -12.99 -41.69 3.09
C ILE A 76 -12.56 -41.45 4.53
N GLN A 77 -11.53 -40.61 4.71
CA GLN A 77 -11.14 -40.12 6.03
C GLN A 77 -12.30 -39.36 6.66
N GLN A 78 -12.53 -39.64 7.95
CA GLN A 78 -13.60 -39.01 8.73
C GLN A 78 -13.37 -37.49 8.87
N PRO A 79 -14.41 -36.70 9.17
CA PRO A 79 -14.28 -35.25 9.30
C PRO A 79 -13.18 -34.88 10.30
N VAL A 80 -12.29 -33.96 9.90
CA VAL A 80 -11.28 -33.40 10.79
C VAL A 80 -12.00 -32.72 11.96
N THR A 81 -11.73 -33.20 13.16
CA THR A 81 -12.39 -32.76 14.40
C THR A 81 -12.13 -31.29 14.70
N ASP A 82 -13.07 -30.68 15.43
CA ASP A 82 -13.20 -29.23 15.60
C ASP A 82 -11.88 -28.49 15.83
N ALA A 83 -11.46 -27.75 14.81
CA ALA A 83 -10.41 -26.75 14.94
C ALA A 83 -10.93 -25.64 15.86
N VAL A 84 -10.59 -25.74 17.15
CA VAL A 84 -10.94 -24.75 18.19
C VAL A 84 -10.71 -23.34 17.64
N PRO A 85 -11.75 -22.49 17.55
CA PRO A 85 -11.62 -21.20 16.88
C PRO A 85 -10.57 -20.38 17.62
N LYS A 86 -9.48 -20.03 16.92
CA LYS A 86 -8.41 -19.19 17.48
C LYS A 86 -9.05 -17.95 18.07
N LYS A 87 -8.82 -17.73 19.37
CA LYS A 87 -9.28 -16.53 20.07
C LYS A 87 -8.83 -15.32 19.27
N ILE A 88 -9.77 -14.48 18.84
CA ILE A 88 -9.47 -13.30 18.05
C ILE A 88 -8.73 -12.32 18.96
N ASP A 89 -7.43 -12.15 18.74
CA ASP A 89 -6.64 -11.15 19.44
C ASP A 89 -7.17 -9.77 19.07
N ARG A 90 -7.70 -9.06 20.07
CA ARG A 90 -8.14 -7.67 19.91
C ARG A 90 -6.94 -6.79 19.65
N ILE A 91 -7.13 -5.74 18.87
CA ILE A 91 -6.13 -4.67 18.75
C ILE A 91 -6.21 -3.86 20.05
N GLU A 92 -5.09 -3.80 20.77
CA GLU A 92 -4.93 -3.02 21.99
C GLU A 92 -4.63 -1.53 21.66
N HIS A 93 -4.74 -0.65 22.64
CA HIS A 93 -4.25 0.73 22.49
C HIS A 93 -2.72 0.74 22.51
N LEU A 94 -2.08 1.70 21.85
CA LEU A 94 -0.64 1.89 21.98
C LEU A 94 -0.28 2.36 23.40
N PRO A 95 0.90 2.00 23.93
CA PRO A 95 1.30 2.46 25.26
C PRO A 95 1.41 3.98 25.29
N ALA A 96 1.02 4.58 26.43
CA ALA A 96 1.21 6.00 26.67
C ALA A 96 2.67 6.40 26.42
N MET A 97 2.86 7.55 25.78
CA MET A 97 4.19 7.99 25.35
C MET A 97 4.91 8.75 26.46
N GLY A 98 6.24 8.82 26.35
CA GLY A 98 7.04 9.71 27.20
C GLY A 98 6.70 11.18 26.98
N ALA A 99 7.21 12.05 27.85
CA ALA A 99 7.06 13.48 27.70
C ALA A 99 7.69 13.98 26.36
N PRO A 100 7.18 15.07 25.76
CA PRO A 100 7.89 15.78 24.72
C PRO A 100 9.27 16.21 25.22
N SER A 101 10.28 16.25 24.35
CA SER A 101 11.60 16.72 24.75
C SER A 101 11.56 18.19 25.16
N THR A 102 12.22 18.50 26.29
CA THR A 102 12.39 19.86 26.80
C THR A 102 13.61 20.58 26.19
N ASN A 103 14.38 19.91 25.34
CA ASN A 103 15.52 20.50 24.65
C ASN A 103 15.04 21.51 23.58
N PRO A 104 15.45 22.79 23.61
CA PRO A 104 15.07 23.77 22.60
C PRO A 104 15.37 23.34 21.16
N ASN A 105 16.49 22.63 20.93
CA ASN A 105 16.89 22.14 19.61
C ASN A 105 16.00 20.98 19.10
N LYS A 106 15.17 20.38 19.97
CA LYS A 106 14.17 19.36 19.63
C LYS A 106 12.75 19.93 19.49
N THR A 107 12.60 21.25 19.58
CA THR A 107 11.34 21.95 19.29
C THR A 107 11.34 22.41 17.83
N LEU A 108 10.45 21.85 17.03
CA LEU A 108 10.34 22.10 15.59
C LEU A 108 9.54 23.39 15.31
N ASN A 109 10.05 24.52 15.80
CA ASN A 109 9.48 25.86 15.58
C ASN A 109 9.29 26.18 14.08
N TRP A 110 10.11 25.56 13.22
CA TRP A 110 10.05 25.72 11.77
C TRP A 110 8.87 25.01 11.10
N LEU A 111 8.18 24.05 11.75
CA LEU A 111 7.01 23.40 11.16
C LEU A 111 5.86 24.40 10.95
N ASP A 112 5.78 25.40 11.83
CA ASP A 112 5.04 26.65 11.70
C ASP A 112 3.64 26.51 11.06
N LEU A 113 2.90 25.48 11.51
CA LEU A 113 1.66 24.99 10.90
C LEU A 113 0.68 26.15 10.64
N TRP A 114 0.61 27.07 11.60
CA TRP A 114 -0.32 28.19 11.64
C TRP A 114 0.38 29.55 11.77
N SER A 115 1.55 29.70 11.15
CA SER A 115 2.37 30.93 11.09
C SER A 115 1.60 32.25 10.99
N ASN A 116 0.49 32.25 10.24
CA ASN A 116 -0.31 33.43 9.90
C ASN A 116 -1.53 33.64 10.83
N ASP A 117 -1.76 32.76 11.82
CA ASP A 117 -2.84 32.88 12.82
C ASP A 117 -2.22 33.34 14.16
N THR A 118 -2.63 34.52 14.62
CA THR A 118 -2.08 35.22 15.79
C THR A 118 -2.36 34.53 17.14
N TYR A 119 -3.18 33.48 17.14
CA TYR A 119 -3.41 32.64 18.32
C TYR A 119 -2.80 31.25 18.14
N CYS A 120 -2.94 30.63 16.96
CA CYS A 120 -2.49 29.26 16.75
C CYS A 120 -0.96 29.14 16.58
N ASN A 121 -0.27 30.20 16.16
CA ASN A 121 1.20 30.19 16.03
C ASN A 121 1.96 29.90 17.34
N GLN A 122 1.33 30.01 18.51
CA GLN A 122 1.92 29.61 19.80
C GLN A 122 2.13 28.08 19.93
N PHE A 123 1.50 27.27 19.08
CA PHE A 123 1.50 25.81 19.21
C PHE A 123 2.61 25.14 18.41
N THR A 124 3.73 24.92 19.09
CA THR A 124 4.92 24.18 18.61
C THR A 124 4.65 22.69 18.35
N VAL A 125 5.57 22.03 17.64
CA VAL A 125 5.65 20.57 17.49
C VAL A 125 7.02 20.11 18.05
N HIS A 126 7.04 19.00 18.78
CA HIS A 126 8.23 18.50 19.47
C HIS A 126 8.60 17.09 19.00
N LEU A 127 9.89 16.77 19.08
CA LEU A 127 10.36 15.39 19.14
C LEU A 127 10.11 14.81 20.54
N LEU A 128 10.01 13.49 20.63
CA LEU A 128 10.16 12.76 21.89
C LEU A 128 11.64 12.70 22.30
N GLU A 129 11.93 12.17 23.48
CA GLU A 129 13.33 11.85 23.80
C GLU A 129 13.85 10.65 22.97
N GLU A 130 15.15 10.64 22.73
CA GLU A 130 15.79 9.61 21.90
C GLU A 130 15.63 8.22 22.52
N ASN A 131 15.21 7.25 21.70
CA ASN A 131 14.91 5.87 22.10
C ASN A 131 13.86 5.72 23.22
N SER A 132 13.11 6.78 23.54
CA SER A 132 12.05 6.74 24.57
C SER A 132 10.81 5.95 24.14
N VAL A 133 10.59 5.79 22.84
CA VAL A 133 9.57 4.91 22.26
C VAL A 133 10.18 4.00 21.21
N GLN A 134 9.55 2.85 21.00
CA GLN A 134 9.84 1.99 19.85
C GLN A 134 9.08 2.53 18.62
N PRO A 135 9.59 2.37 17.38
CA PRO A 135 8.90 2.80 16.17
C PRO A 135 7.46 2.30 16.08
N ARG A 136 6.57 3.18 15.58
CA ARG A 136 5.14 2.94 15.38
C ARG A 136 4.77 3.34 13.96
N ALA A 137 3.98 2.55 13.24
CA ALA A 137 3.72 2.79 11.82
C ALA A 137 2.51 3.70 11.57
N LEU A 138 2.62 4.66 10.66
CA LEU A 138 1.47 5.30 10.01
C LEU A 138 1.36 4.74 8.59
N VAL A 139 0.49 3.76 8.40
CA VAL A 139 0.44 2.93 7.19
C VAL A 139 -0.77 3.28 6.36
N SER A 140 -0.59 3.48 5.06
CA SER A 140 -1.67 3.28 4.10
C SER A 140 -1.18 3.20 2.66
N PHE A 141 -2.03 2.64 1.79
CA PHE A 141 -1.83 2.67 0.35
C PHE A 141 -1.64 4.12 -0.17
N PRO A 142 -0.73 4.37 -1.14
CA PRO A 142 -0.48 5.70 -1.69
C PRO A 142 -1.75 6.44 -2.14
N GLY A 143 -1.77 7.76 -1.95
CA GLY A 143 -2.95 8.59 -2.25
C GLY A 143 -4.04 8.57 -1.17
N SER A 144 -3.89 7.81 -0.08
CA SER A 144 -4.86 7.73 1.05
C SER A 144 -4.76 8.87 2.09
N GLY A 145 -4.14 10.00 1.73
CA GLY A 145 -4.16 11.23 2.55
C GLY A 145 -3.07 11.40 3.61
N ASN A 146 -2.06 10.53 3.64
CA ASN A 146 -0.99 10.50 4.66
C ASN A 146 -0.42 11.88 5.05
N THR A 147 -0.06 12.74 4.10
CA THR A 147 0.53 14.05 4.41
C THR A 147 -0.42 14.96 5.20
N TRP A 148 -1.69 15.05 4.78
CA TRP A 148 -2.72 15.80 5.50
C TRP A 148 -2.89 15.25 6.92
N LEU A 149 -2.93 13.92 7.07
CA LEU A 149 -3.01 13.28 8.38
C LEU A 149 -1.75 13.48 9.25
N ARG A 150 -0.53 13.51 8.68
CA ARG A 150 0.69 13.92 9.40
C ARG A 150 0.50 15.31 10.01
N MET A 151 -0.01 16.27 9.24
CA MET A 151 -0.25 17.64 9.73
C MET A 151 -1.32 17.67 10.83
N LEU A 152 -2.46 16.98 10.64
CA LEU A 152 -3.51 16.90 11.65
C LEU A 152 -3.00 16.31 12.97
N LEU A 153 -2.26 15.20 12.91
CA LEU A 153 -1.69 14.54 14.09
C LEU A 153 -0.64 15.40 14.79
N MET A 154 0.28 16.04 14.06
CA MET A 154 1.28 16.92 14.65
C MET A 154 0.64 18.16 15.29
N GLY A 155 -0.39 18.75 14.67
CA GLY A 155 -1.13 19.87 15.24
C GLY A 155 -1.86 19.49 16.55
N VAL A 156 -2.63 18.39 16.53
CA VAL A 156 -3.50 17.99 17.66
C VAL A 156 -2.73 17.42 18.84
N THR A 157 -1.61 16.71 18.59
CA THR A 157 -0.78 16.10 19.65
C THR A 157 0.39 16.99 20.08
N GLY A 158 0.87 17.88 19.22
CA GLY A 158 2.14 18.58 19.41
C GLY A 158 3.38 17.71 19.22
N LEU A 159 3.26 16.50 18.67
CA LEU A 159 4.34 15.52 18.59
C LEU A 159 4.61 15.13 17.12
N TYR A 160 5.89 15.16 16.73
CA TYR A 160 6.33 14.97 15.34
C TYR A 160 5.96 13.59 14.77
N VAL A 161 5.42 13.57 13.55
CA VAL A 161 5.13 12.37 12.77
C VAL A 161 6.06 12.33 11.56
N ASP A 162 6.86 11.27 11.48
CA ASP A 162 7.98 11.13 10.56
C ASP A 162 7.65 10.32 9.29
N THR A 163 8.65 9.93 8.50
CA THR A 163 8.51 9.19 7.24
C THR A 163 9.73 8.30 6.96
N ILE A 164 9.51 7.03 6.61
CA ILE A 164 10.63 6.11 6.33
C ILE A 164 11.39 6.47 5.04
N TYR A 165 10.79 7.29 4.17
CA TYR A 165 11.32 7.59 2.84
C TYR A 165 12.45 8.62 2.89
N PRO A 166 13.65 8.32 2.34
CA PRO A 166 14.74 9.29 2.22
C PRO A 166 14.33 10.53 1.40
N GLY A 167 14.76 11.72 1.82
CA GLY A 167 14.47 13.00 1.16
C GLY A 167 13.05 13.54 1.35
N ASP A 168 12.10 12.70 1.78
CA ASP A 168 10.74 13.07 2.23
C ASP A 168 10.77 13.78 3.62
N GLU A 169 11.98 13.94 4.17
CA GLU A 169 12.37 14.78 5.32
C GLU A 169 12.26 16.28 5.04
N LEU A 170 12.41 16.70 3.77
CA LEU A 170 12.31 18.11 3.34
C LEU A 170 10.86 18.60 3.32
N PHE A 171 10.23 18.63 4.49
CA PHE A 171 9.20 19.61 4.77
C PHE A 171 9.87 20.98 4.85
N ILE A 172 9.85 21.73 3.75
CA ILE A 172 10.33 23.11 3.75
C ILE A 172 9.41 23.92 4.65
N SER A 173 9.98 24.52 5.69
CA SER A 173 9.27 25.43 6.59
C SER A 173 8.64 26.60 5.83
N LYS A 174 7.56 27.18 6.36
CA LYS A 174 7.03 28.45 5.81
C LYS A 174 8.05 29.60 5.90
N ALA A 175 9.05 29.46 6.78
CA ALA A 175 10.22 30.34 6.92
C ALA A 175 11.42 29.99 6.00
N GLY A 176 11.33 28.97 5.14
CA GLY A 176 12.37 28.62 4.15
C GLY A 176 13.59 27.87 4.67
N GLY A 177 13.72 27.66 5.98
CA GLY A 177 14.77 26.83 6.58
C GLY A 177 14.53 25.32 6.42
N THR A 178 15.62 24.56 6.36
CA THR A 178 15.68 23.09 6.28
C THR A 178 16.36 22.52 7.54
N TYR A 179 15.83 21.44 8.10
CA TYR A 179 16.40 20.77 9.28
C TYR A 179 16.50 19.26 9.01
N GLU A 180 17.68 18.68 9.21
CA GLU A 180 17.93 17.26 9.03
C GLU A 180 17.66 16.50 10.34
N LEU A 181 16.78 15.50 10.29
CA LEU A 181 16.41 14.68 11.44
C LEU A 181 17.13 13.34 11.38
N ASN A 182 17.87 12.98 12.44
CA ASN A 182 18.42 11.64 12.58
C ASN A 182 17.28 10.62 12.68
N LYS A 183 17.05 9.86 11.61
CA LYS A 183 15.94 8.89 11.52
C LYS A 183 16.03 7.74 12.52
N ASP A 184 17.24 7.41 12.97
CA ASP A 184 17.46 6.35 13.95
C ASP A 184 17.28 6.83 15.41
N CYS A 185 16.86 8.09 15.61
CA CYS A 185 16.59 8.67 16.95
C CYS A 185 15.48 7.96 17.73
N ASN A 186 14.58 7.23 17.05
CA ASN A 186 13.36 6.63 17.63
C ASN A 186 12.52 7.65 18.44
N CYS A 187 12.45 8.88 17.93
CA CYS A 187 11.98 10.08 18.63
C CYS A 187 10.70 10.70 18.05
N SER A 188 9.92 9.94 17.27
CA SER A 188 8.68 10.37 16.62
C SER A 188 7.44 9.59 17.10
N LEU A 189 6.27 10.22 17.00
CA LEU A 189 4.96 9.64 17.35
C LEU A 189 4.61 8.43 16.47
N LEU A 190 4.84 8.55 15.16
CA LEU A 190 4.63 7.55 14.13
C LEU A 190 5.61 7.79 12.98
N GLN A 191 5.93 6.76 12.19
CA GLN A 191 6.66 6.84 10.92
C GLN A 191 5.73 6.49 9.75
N LYS A 192 5.53 7.41 8.78
CA LYS A 192 4.77 7.18 7.55
C LYS A 192 5.42 6.08 6.70
N THR A 193 4.62 5.10 6.27
CA THR A 193 4.98 4.10 5.25
C THR A 193 3.80 3.79 4.29
N HIS A 194 4.13 3.25 3.12
CA HIS A 194 3.21 2.67 2.14
C HIS A 194 3.45 1.17 1.92
N ASP A 195 4.23 0.52 2.79
CA ASP A 195 4.68 -0.87 2.71
C ASP A 195 5.47 -1.21 1.43
N VAL A 196 6.77 -0.90 1.48
CA VAL A 196 7.71 -1.03 0.36
C VAL A 196 8.00 -2.50 0.06
N SER A 197 8.03 -3.37 1.08
CA SER A 197 8.27 -4.80 0.87
C SER A 197 7.10 -5.45 0.15
N LEU A 198 5.85 -5.09 0.44
CA LEU A 198 4.67 -5.54 -0.32
C LEU A 198 4.68 -5.12 -1.79
N PHE A 199 5.03 -3.86 -2.09
CA PHE A 199 5.26 -3.47 -3.49
C PHE A 199 6.32 -4.35 -4.14
N SER A 200 7.48 -4.54 -3.48
CA SER A 200 8.56 -5.36 -4.01
C SER A 200 8.16 -6.82 -4.28
N VAL A 201 7.21 -7.37 -3.51
CA VAL A 201 6.65 -8.72 -3.72
C VAL A 201 5.74 -8.73 -4.95
N ILE A 202 4.81 -7.77 -5.07
CA ILE A 202 3.85 -7.72 -6.19
C ILE A 202 4.55 -7.48 -7.54
N TYR A 203 5.62 -6.68 -7.58
CA TYR A 203 6.44 -6.52 -8.79
C TYR A 203 7.29 -7.76 -9.14
N ASN A 204 7.54 -8.68 -8.19
CA ASN A 204 8.41 -9.84 -8.36
C ASN A 204 7.71 -11.18 -8.05
N MET A 205 6.39 -11.27 -8.27
CA MET A 205 5.55 -12.44 -7.96
C MET A 205 5.93 -13.75 -8.68
N ALA A 206 6.94 -13.73 -9.57
CA ALA A 206 7.45 -14.90 -10.29
C ALA A 206 8.11 -15.97 -9.39
N MET A 207 8.38 -15.68 -8.11
CA MET A 207 8.96 -16.63 -7.15
C MET A 207 8.21 -16.59 -5.82
N ALA A 208 7.31 -17.56 -5.60
CA ALA A 208 6.63 -17.78 -4.32
C ALA A 208 7.40 -18.81 -3.49
N ASN A 209 8.10 -18.37 -2.45
CA ASN A 209 8.78 -19.24 -1.48
C ASN A 209 8.79 -18.58 -0.08
N LYS A 210 9.45 -19.21 0.91
CA LYS A 210 9.49 -18.68 2.31
C LYS A 210 10.09 -17.27 2.44
N SER A 211 10.92 -16.82 1.49
CA SER A 211 11.40 -15.42 1.48
C SER A 211 10.31 -14.43 1.10
N THR A 212 9.32 -14.84 0.29
CA THR A 212 8.17 -14.03 -0.11
C THR A 212 7.26 -13.76 1.10
N GLU A 213 6.97 -14.79 1.90
CA GLU A 213 6.22 -14.68 3.16
C GLU A 213 6.94 -13.78 4.17
N LYS A 214 8.25 -13.97 4.38
CA LYS A 214 9.06 -13.09 5.24
C LYS A 214 9.06 -11.64 4.76
N ARG A 215 9.08 -11.40 3.44
CA ARG A 215 8.98 -10.04 2.86
C ARG A 215 7.59 -9.44 3.02
N ILE A 216 6.53 -10.23 2.96
CA ILE A 216 5.15 -9.78 3.20
C ILE A 216 4.97 -9.24 4.63
N HIS A 217 5.59 -9.88 5.62
CA HIS A 217 5.49 -9.46 7.02
C HIS A 217 6.64 -8.55 7.50
N GLN A 218 7.57 -8.16 6.63
CA GLN A 218 8.78 -7.43 7.03
C GLN A 218 8.49 -6.11 7.77
N GLU A 219 7.59 -5.26 7.26
CA GLU A 219 7.25 -4.02 7.97
C GLU A 219 6.36 -4.27 9.20
N ILE A 220 5.53 -5.34 9.20
CA ILE A 220 4.78 -5.78 10.39
C ILE A 220 5.74 -6.15 11.52
N ASP A 221 6.81 -6.87 11.22
CA ASP A 221 7.82 -7.29 12.20
C ASP A 221 8.69 -6.10 12.66
N GLN A 222 9.12 -5.23 11.73
CA GLN A 222 9.86 -3.99 12.02
C GLN A 222 9.11 -3.10 13.02
N PHE A 223 7.82 -2.86 12.78
CA PHE A 223 6.97 -2.10 13.69
C PHE A 223 6.31 -2.98 14.76
N ARG A 224 6.65 -4.28 14.84
CA ARG A 224 6.14 -5.28 15.79
C ARG A 224 4.61 -5.50 15.78
N GLY A 225 3.88 -4.89 14.83
CA GLY A 225 2.42 -4.78 14.81
C GLY A 225 1.86 -3.52 15.50
N ASP A 226 2.68 -2.50 15.75
CA ASP A 226 2.30 -1.25 16.42
C ASP A 226 2.07 -0.12 15.39
N GLY A 227 0.84 0.40 15.28
CA GLY A 227 0.57 1.52 14.38
C GLY A 227 -0.90 1.87 14.10
N ILE A 228 -1.07 2.84 13.21
CA ILE A 228 -2.37 3.24 12.65
C ILE A 228 -2.40 2.86 11.17
N LEU A 229 -3.37 2.01 10.81
CA LEU A 229 -3.70 1.70 9.42
C LEU A 229 -4.82 2.62 8.94
N VAL A 230 -4.56 3.41 7.90
CA VAL A 230 -5.60 4.23 7.25
C VAL A 230 -6.09 3.52 5.98
N ILE A 231 -7.39 3.26 5.90
CA ILE A 231 -8.03 2.72 4.70
C ILE A 231 -8.88 3.80 4.07
N ARG A 232 -8.69 4.00 2.76
CA ARG A 232 -9.45 4.90 1.89
C ARG A 232 -10.15 4.09 0.81
N ASN A 233 -11.28 4.59 0.32
CA ASN A 233 -11.92 4.14 -0.93
C ASN A 233 -10.87 3.84 -2.02
N PRO A 234 -10.74 2.57 -2.48
CA PRO A 234 -9.72 2.19 -3.45
C PRO A 234 -9.86 2.92 -4.79
N PHE A 235 -11.08 3.16 -5.29
CA PHE A 235 -11.29 3.91 -6.53
C PHE A 235 -10.63 5.30 -6.46
N LYS A 236 -10.89 6.07 -5.39
CA LYS A 236 -10.33 7.42 -5.21
C LYS A 236 -8.86 7.40 -4.80
N ALA A 237 -8.40 6.38 -4.06
CA ALA A 237 -6.99 6.22 -3.69
C ALA A 237 -6.11 5.91 -4.92
N ILE A 238 -6.53 4.98 -5.77
CA ILE A 238 -5.82 4.60 -7.00
C ILE A 238 -5.75 5.78 -7.99
N LEU A 239 -6.84 6.54 -8.16
CA LEU A 239 -6.83 7.78 -8.95
C LEU A 239 -5.87 8.84 -8.37
N SER A 240 -5.84 9.01 -7.05
CA SER A 240 -4.90 9.91 -6.36
C SER A 240 -3.45 9.48 -6.55
N TYR A 241 -3.17 8.17 -6.58
CA TYR A 241 -1.82 7.63 -6.83
C TYR A 241 -1.40 7.75 -8.31
N ARG A 242 -2.31 7.55 -9.28
CA ARG A 242 -2.02 7.80 -10.71
C ARG A 242 -1.66 9.27 -10.93
N ASN A 243 -2.40 10.19 -10.31
CA ASN A 243 -2.10 11.62 -10.32
C ASN A 243 -0.70 11.93 -9.76
N PHE A 244 -0.35 11.37 -8.60
CA PHE A 244 1.00 11.51 -8.02
C PHE A 244 2.12 11.01 -8.95
N ALA A 245 1.95 9.81 -9.52
CA ALA A 245 2.97 9.16 -10.34
C ALA A 245 3.33 9.92 -11.63
N PHE A 246 2.42 10.75 -12.14
CA PHE A 246 2.63 11.63 -13.30
C PHE A 246 3.04 13.04 -12.87
N GLY A 247 2.32 13.66 -11.94
CA GLY A 247 2.49 15.05 -11.56
C GLY A 247 3.69 15.34 -10.65
N GLY A 248 4.42 14.33 -10.18
CA GLY A 248 5.71 14.43 -9.50
C GLY A 248 5.69 15.02 -8.08
N ASN A 249 4.63 15.71 -7.67
CA ASN A 249 4.49 16.34 -6.36
C ASN A 249 3.14 16.04 -5.69
N MET A 250 2.97 16.51 -4.44
CA MET A 250 1.83 16.18 -3.58
C MET A 250 0.47 16.65 -4.11
N ALA A 251 0.41 17.78 -4.82
CA ALA A 251 -0.80 18.31 -5.46
C ALA A 251 -0.88 17.96 -6.95
N GLY A 252 0.19 17.40 -7.53
CA GLY A 252 0.36 17.15 -8.95
C GLY A 252 -0.72 16.26 -9.55
N LEU A 253 -1.08 16.56 -10.80
CA LEU A 253 -2.17 15.95 -11.55
C LEU A 253 -1.63 15.23 -12.79
N ALA A 254 -2.32 14.18 -13.23
CA ALA A 254 -2.00 13.46 -14.45
C ALA A 254 -2.80 14.03 -15.65
N PRO A 255 -2.24 14.01 -16.88
CA PRO A 255 -3.00 14.32 -18.10
C PRO A 255 -4.11 13.26 -18.33
N VAL A 256 -5.13 13.59 -19.13
CA VAL A 256 -6.33 12.75 -19.30
C VAL A 256 -5.97 11.37 -19.86
N GLU A 257 -4.99 11.33 -20.75
CA GLU A 257 -4.46 10.16 -21.44
C GLU A 257 -3.85 9.14 -20.46
N ALA A 258 -3.49 9.55 -19.25
CA ALA A 258 -3.01 8.66 -18.19
C ALA A 258 -4.08 7.66 -17.70
N PHE A 259 -5.37 7.93 -17.97
CA PHE A 259 -6.52 7.11 -17.58
C PHE A 259 -7.22 6.47 -18.79
N SER A 260 -6.70 6.71 -20.00
CA SER A 260 -7.22 6.08 -21.21
C SER A 260 -6.92 4.59 -21.22
N GLN A 261 -7.88 3.80 -21.71
CA GLN A 261 -7.67 2.38 -22.01
C GLN A 261 -6.74 2.28 -23.23
N GLY A 262 -5.76 1.38 -23.20
CA GLY A 262 -4.78 1.26 -24.28
C GLY A 262 -3.66 0.28 -23.98
N LEU A 263 -3.15 -0.38 -25.03
CA LEU A 263 -2.05 -1.33 -24.94
C LEU A 263 -0.68 -0.64 -24.84
N GLU A 264 -0.55 0.59 -25.35
CA GLU A 264 0.70 1.33 -25.36
C GLU A 264 0.95 2.09 -24.04
N PRO A 265 2.12 1.88 -23.39
CA PRO A 265 2.51 2.63 -22.19
C PRO A 265 2.73 4.13 -22.45
N VAL A 266 2.15 4.98 -21.63
CA VAL A 266 2.23 6.44 -21.75
C VAL A 266 3.66 6.93 -21.47
N ARG A 267 4.18 7.82 -22.31
CA ARG A 267 5.50 8.46 -22.13
C ARG A 267 5.35 9.89 -21.59
N ILE A 268 6.21 10.27 -20.65
CA ILE A 268 6.46 11.68 -20.27
C ILE A 268 7.97 11.92 -20.34
N GLY A 269 8.42 12.65 -21.37
CA GLY A 269 9.84 12.62 -21.76
C GLY A 269 10.29 11.17 -21.93
N ASP A 270 11.45 10.83 -21.38
CA ASP A 270 12.03 9.49 -21.43
C ASP A 270 11.33 8.46 -20.51
N ARG A 271 10.47 8.92 -19.60
CA ARG A 271 9.81 8.04 -18.61
C ARG A 271 8.63 7.30 -19.24
N LYS A 272 8.83 6.00 -19.50
CA LYS A 272 7.78 5.05 -19.88
C LYS A 272 6.96 4.63 -18.65
N ILE A 273 5.71 5.08 -18.56
CA ILE A 273 4.78 4.76 -17.46
C ILE A 273 3.77 3.72 -17.93
N SER A 274 3.42 2.75 -17.07
CA SER A 274 2.56 1.62 -17.47
C SER A 274 1.18 2.04 -17.98
N THR A 275 0.57 1.18 -18.79
CA THR A 275 -0.84 1.31 -19.20
C THR A 275 -1.77 1.41 -18.00
N TRP A 276 -2.99 1.88 -18.24
CA TRP A 276 -4.01 2.01 -17.20
C TRP A 276 -4.39 0.65 -16.60
N ASP A 277 -4.60 -0.39 -17.42
CA ASP A 277 -4.85 -1.77 -16.94
C ASP A 277 -3.73 -2.33 -16.06
N GLN A 278 -2.45 -2.17 -16.47
CA GLN A 278 -1.30 -2.60 -15.67
C GLN A 278 -1.14 -1.81 -14.37
N PHE A 279 -1.55 -0.54 -14.38
CA PHE A 279 -1.56 0.30 -13.18
C PHE A 279 -2.67 -0.12 -12.22
N ILE A 280 -3.90 -0.30 -12.72
CA ILE A 280 -5.06 -0.79 -11.96
C ILE A 280 -4.75 -2.14 -11.33
N SER A 281 -4.37 -3.12 -12.13
CA SER A 281 -4.23 -4.52 -11.68
C SER A 281 -3.23 -4.64 -10.51
N ARG A 282 -2.10 -3.95 -10.60
CA ARG A 282 -1.10 -3.89 -9.51
C ARG A 282 -1.59 -3.03 -8.34
N SER A 283 -2.21 -1.89 -8.59
CA SER A 283 -2.68 -0.99 -7.52
C SER A 283 -3.79 -1.62 -6.67
N VAL A 284 -4.69 -2.41 -7.26
CA VAL A 284 -5.73 -3.15 -6.52
C VAL A 284 -5.10 -4.24 -5.66
N ALA A 285 -4.20 -5.04 -6.24
CA ALA A 285 -3.46 -6.06 -5.48
C ALA A 285 -2.65 -5.44 -4.32
N SER A 286 -1.98 -4.30 -4.54
CA SER A 286 -1.24 -3.59 -3.49
C SER A 286 -2.14 -3.00 -2.41
N TRP A 287 -3.30 -2.43 -2.76
CA TRP A 287 -4.27 -1.92 -1.78
C TRP A 287 -4.86 -3.06 -0.93
N GLU A 288 -5.23 -4.18 -1.58
CA GLU A 288 -5.79 -5.34 -0.91
C GLU A 288 -4.77 -6.00 0.02
N MET A 289 -3.56 -6.26 -0.49
CA MET A 289 -2.51 -6.94 0.26
C MET A 289 -2.05 -6.08 1.45
N LEU A 290 -1.82 -4.78 1.25
CA LEU A 290 -1.46 -3.87 2.35
C LEU A 290 -2.55 -3.84 3.43
N ALA A 291 -3.81 -3.65 3.04
CA ALA A 291 -4.89 -3.59 4.02
C ALA A 291 -5.06 -4.93 4.76
N THR A 292 -5.11 -6.05 4.05
CA THR A 292 -5.33 -7.37 4.68
C THR A 292 -4.15 -7.84 5.53
N VAL A 293 -2.90 -7.59 5.11
CA VAL A 293 -1.69 -7.92 5.88
C VAL A 293 -1.62 -7.08 7.15
N TRP A 294 -1.86 -5.77 7.07
CA TRP A 294 -1.84 -4.91 8.25
C TRP A 294 -3.02 -5.17 9.18
N ILE A 295 -4.24 -5.39 8.68
CA ILE A 295 -5.37 -5.79 9.54
C ILE A 295 -5.04 -7.06 10.32
N ARG A 296 -4.45 -8.09 9.68
CA ARG A 296 -4.12 -9.36 10.35
C ARG A 296 -2.88 -9.26 11.24
N GLY A 297 -1.91 -8.41 10.90
CA GLY A 297 -0.66 -8.21 11.65
C GLY A 297 -0.73 -7.21 12.81
N LEU A 298 -1.72 -6.31 12.85
CA LEU A 298 -1.81 -5.27 13.86
C LEU A 298 -2.07 -5.84 15.26
N LYS A 299 -1.30 -5.38 16.25
CA LYS A 299 -1.41 -5.76 17.67
C LYS A 299 -1.83 -4.57 18.51
N ARG A 300 -1.29 -3.38 18.26
CA ARG A 300 -1.63 -2.14 18.97
C ARG A 300 -1.85 -0.95 18.04
N GLY A 301 -2.76 -0.07 18.43
CA GLY A 301 -3.13 1.15 17.72
C GLY A 301 -4.55 1.04 17.16
N GLY A 302 -4.71 1.06 15.83
CA GLY A 302 -6.05 0.84 15.26
C GLY A 302 -6.20 1.10 13.77
N VAL A 303 -7.45 0.99 13.31
CA VAL A 303 -7.85 1.24 11.93
C VAL A 303 -8.70 2.51 11.83
N VAL A 304 -8.38 3.33 10.84
CA VAL A 304 -8.99 4.64 10.56
C VAL A 304 -9.51 4.66 9.13
N TYR A 305 -10.74 5.14 8.95
CA TYR A 305 -11.34 5.28 7.62
C TYR A 305 -11.26 6.72 7.14
N TYR A 306 -10.60 6.94 6.00
CA TYR A 306 -10.37 8.26 5.44
C TYR A 306 -11.67 9.03 5.20
N GLU A 307 -12.72 8.34 4.77
CA GLU A 307 -14.04 8.90 4.54
C GLU A 307 -14.71 9.38 5.85
N LYS A 308 -14.59 8.61 6.95
CA LYS A 308 -15.05 9.05 8.28
C LYS A 308 -14.23 10.25 8.78
N LEU A 309 -12.90 10.19 8.64
CA LEU A 309 -11.97 11.28 9.03
C LEU A 309 -12.24 12.59 8.26
N ARG A 310 -12.61 12.52 6.98
CA ARG A 310 -13.01 13.69 6.21
C ARG A 310 -14.38 14.24 6.60
N ARG A 311 -15.33 13.37 6.91
CA ARG A 311 -16.70 13.74 7.26
C ARG A 311 -16.78 14.41 8.64
N ASP A 312 -15.99 13.93 9.60
CA ASP A 312 -16.09 14.34 11.00
C ASP A 312 -14.71 14.32 11.69
N THR A 313 -13.85 15.26 11.30
CA THR A 313 -12.42 15.22 11.63
C THR A 313 -12.12 15.28 13.14
N GLY A 314 -12.87 16.06 13.91
CA GLY A 314 -12.57 16.27 15.34
C GLY A 314 -12.70 14.99 16.18
N PRO A 315 -13.88 14.35 16.23
CA PRO A 315 -14.10 13.08 16.90
C PRO A 315 -13.19 11.95 16.39
N GLN A 316 -12.87 11.92 15.09
CA GLN A 316 -11.92 10.93 14.56
C GLN A 316 -10.48 11.19 15.03
N LEU A 317 -10.02 12.45 15.14
CA LEU A 317 -8.71 12.75 15.72
C LEU A 317 -8.63 12.44 17.22
N LEU A 318 -9.70 12.66 17.98
CA LEU A 318 -9.76 12.26 19.39
C LEU A 318 -9.67 10.73 19.55
N ARG A 319 -10.43 9.96 18.76
CA ARG A 319 -10.33 8.49 18.70
C ARG A 319 -8.92 8.01 18.29
N MET A 320 -8.25 8.75 17.39
CA MET A 320 -6.87 8.44 17.01
C MET A 320 -5.86 8.76 18.11
N ALA A 321 -6.05 9.84 18.87
CA ALA A 321 -5.20 10.15 20.02
C ALA A 321 -5.32 9.07 21.11
N GLU A 322 -6.53 8.59 21.39
CA GLU A 322 -6.79 7.44 22.27
C GLU A 322 -6.06 6.17 21.78
N MET A 323 -6.19 5.82 20.50
CA MET A 323 -5.44 4.71 19.86
C MET A 323 -3.92 4.84 20.01
N LEU A 324 -3.39 6.06 20.06
CA LEU A 324 -1.96 6.37 20.18
C LEU A 324 -1.44 6.40 21.62
N GLY A 325 -2.32 6.23 22.62
CA GLY A 325 -1.97 6.32 24.04
C GLY A 325 -1.96 7.75 24.58
N ILE A 326 -2.69 8.67 23.94
CA ILE A 326 -2.76 10.11 24.26
C ILE A 326 -4.21 10.43 24.69
N PRO A 327 -4.60 10.18 25.95
CA PRO A 327 -5.99 10.35 26.40
C PRO A 327 -6.41 11.82 26.56
N ASN A 328 -5.46 12.73 26.77
CA ASN A 328 -5.72 14.14 27.08
C ASN A 328 -5.21 15.06 25.95
N VAL A 329 -6.01 15.19 24.89
CA VAL A 329 -5.78 16.18 23.83
C VAL A 329 -6.06 17.59 24.36
N ASN A 330 -5.13 18.52 24.14
CA ASN A 330 -5.37 19.94 24.40
C ASN A 330 -6.44 20.48 23.43
N LYS A 331 -7.48 21.14 23.98
CA LYS A 331 -8.64 21.61 23.21
C LYS A 331 -8.27 22.72 22.23
N ASP A 332 -7.41 23.64 22.63
CA ASP A 332 -7.00 24.79 21.84
C ASP A 332 -6.26 24.37 20.56
N ARG A 333 -5.39 23.34 20.68
CA ARG A 333 -4.74 22.65 19.56
C ARG A 333 -5.75 21.98 18.64
N LEU A 334 -6.76 21.31 19.19
CA LEU A 334 -7.83 20.70 18.38
C LEU A 334 -8.63 21.76 17.62
N ASP A 335 -8.98 22.87 18.27
CA ASP A 335 -9.72 23.98 17.63
C ASP A 335 -8.88 24.67 16.55
N CYS A 336 -7.56 24.83 16.76
CA CYS A 336 -6.62 25.27 15.73
C CYS A 336 -6.55 24.29 14.54
N VAL A 337 -6.45 22.98 14.80
CA VAL A 337 -6.51 21.95 13.75
C VAL A 337 -7.81 22.03 12.95
N LEU A 338 -8.96 22.16 13.63
CA LEU A 338 -10.27 22.20 12.97
C LEU A 338 -10.48 23.48 12.16
N ARG A 339 -10.05 24.64 12.67
CA ARG A 339 -10.09 25.94 11.97
C ARG A 339 -9.28 25.91 10.67
N HIS A 340 -8.11 25.29 10.70
CA HIS A 340 -7.19 25.23 9.55
C HIS A 340 -7.29 23.94 8.72
N ASN A 341 -8.20 23.02 9.05
CA ASN A 341 -8.42 21.77 8.31
C ASN A 341 -8.81 21.99 6.83
N GLN A 342 -9.34 23.18 6.51
CA GLN A 342 -9.69 23.58 5.15
C GLN A 342 -8.48 24.06 4.31
N ASP A 343 -7.26 24.13 4.88
CA ASP A 343 -6.05 24.36 4.08
C ASP A 343 -5.89 23.25 3.04
N ASN A 344 -5.88 23.64 1.77
CA ASN A 344 -5.86 22.74 0.62
C ASN A 344 -4.46 22.60 0.00
N THR A 345 -3.41 23.19 0.60
CA THR A 345 -2.02 23.14 0.10
C THR A 345 -1.52 21.71 -0.16
N PHE A 346 -1.98 20.73 0.61
CA PHE A 346 -1.65 19.30 0.46
C PHE A 346 -2.76 18.45 -0.18
N LYS A 347 -3.84 19.08 -0.67
CA LYS A 347 -5.01 18.39 -1.26
C LYS A 347 -5.05 18.65 -2.77
N ARG A 348 -5.20 17.58 -3.57
CA ARG A 348 -5.48 17.71 -5.02
C ARG A 348 -6.88 18.30 -5.22
N SER A 349 -7.08 19.13 -6.25
CA SER A 349 -8.41 19.56 -6.66
C SER A 349 -9.30 18.34 -6.95
N GLU A 350 -10.49 18.29 -6.35
CA GLU A 350 -11.40 17.16 -6.50
C GLU A 350 -12.00 17.04 -7.91
N SER A 351 -12.04 18.16 -8.65
CA SER A 351 -12.43 18.18 -10.06
C SER A 351 -11.39 17.56 -10.99
N GLY A 352 -10.14 17.44 -10.53
CA GLY A 352 -8.98 17.22 -11.39
C GLY A 352 -8.78 18.32 -12.44
N PRO A 353 -7.92 18.07 -13.45
CA PRO A 353 -7.88 18.81 -14.71
C PRO A 353 -9.23 18.84 -15.43
N LYS A 354 -9.44 19.86 -16.26
CA LYS A 354 -10.60 19.92 -17.17
C LYS A 354 -10.62 18.68 -18.07
N ASN A 355 -11.82 18.21 -18.40
CA ASN A 355 -12.09 17.05 -19.26
C ASN A 355 -11.70 15.66 -18.68
N TYR A 356 -11.58 15.51 -17.36
CA TYR A 356 -11.47 14.19 -16.75
C TYR A 356 -12.70 13.30 -17.05
N PRO A 357 -12.51 12.01 -17.34
CA PRO A 357 -13.61 11.08 -17.58
C PRO A 357 -14.45 10.91 -16.29
N LYS A 358 -15.78 11.02 -16.42
CA LYS A 358 -16.71 10.90 -15.27
C LYS A 358 -16.51 9.59 -14.50
N ASN A 359 -16.15 8.51 -15.19
CA ASN A 359 -15.69 7.24 -14.64
C ASN A 359 -14.59 6.67 -15.56
N PRO A 360 -13.33 6.54 -15.11
CA PRO A 360 -12.23 5.95 -15.89
C PRO A 360 -12.13 4.42 -15.81
N PHE A 361 -12.95 3.76 -14.99
CA PHE A 361 -12.87 2.32 -14.75
C PHE A 361 -13.76 1.56 -15.75
N THR A 362 -13.22 0.53 -16.40
CA THR A 362 -14.04 -0.47 -17.11
C THR A 362 -14.83 -1.32 -16.11
N GLU A 363 -15.86 -2.02 -16.58
CA GLU A 363 -16.61 -3.00 -15.77
C GLU A 363 -15.72 -4.09 -15.15
N SER A 364 -14.73 -4.59 -15.90
CA SER A 364 -13.79 -5.60 -15.40
C SER A 364 -12.82 -5.03 -14.34
N GLN A 365 -12.32 -3.81 -14.53
CA GLN A 365 -11.53 -3.08 -13.53
C GLN A 365 -12.37 -2.79 -12.27
N HIS A 366 -13.65 -2.47 -12.44
CA HIS A 366 -14.59 -2.20 -11.35
C HIS A 366 -14.88 -3.45 -10.53
N LEU A 367 -15.19 -4.58 -11.18
CA LEU A 367 -15.38 -5.87 -10.53
C LEU A 367 -14.13 -6.36 -9.77
N LEU A 368 -12.92 -6.05 -10.27
CA LEU A 368 -11.67 -6.31 -9.58
C LEU A 368 -11.56 -5.50 -8.27
N ILE A 369 -11.92 -4.21 -8.29
CA ILE A 369 -11.92 -3.34 -7.11
C ILE A 369 -12.99 -3.76 -6.10
N LEU A 370 -14.18 -4.20 -6.55
CA LEU A 370 -15.21 -4.71 -5.63
C LEU A 370 -14.77 -6.00 -4.93
N LYS A 371 -13.99 -6.87 -5.60
CA LYS A 371 -13.44 -8.09 -5.00
C LYS A 371 -12.43 -7.79 -3.90
N SER A 372 -11.54 -6.81 -4.10
CA SER A 372 -10.60 -6.43 -3.04
C SER A 372 -11.31 -5.79 -1.83
N ILE A 373 -12.36 -5.00 -2.06
CA ILE A 373 -13.22 -4.46 -0.99
C ILE A 373 -13.82 -5.60 -0.16
N GLN A 374 -14.30 -6.68 -0.79
CA GLN A 374 -14.80 -7.86 -0.07
C GLN A 374 -13.69 -8.60 0.71
N SER A 375 -12.49 -8.74 0.13
CA SER A 375 -11.33 -9.35 0.79
C SER A 375 -10.91 -8.59 2.07
N VAL A 376 -10.83 -7.26 1.98
CA VAL A 376 -10.57 -6.38 3.14
C VAL A 376 -11.72 -6.44 4.16
N GLN A 377 -12.98 -6.50 3.69
CA GLN A 377 -14.13 -6.67 4.58
C GLN A 377 -14.12 -7.97 5.37
N MET A 378 -13.62 -9.07 4.80
CA MET A 378 -13.43 -10.33 5.53
C MET A 378 -12.32 -10.19 6.58
N ALA A 379 -11.16 -9.61 6.23
CA ALA A 379 -10.08 -9.39 7.19
C ALA A 379 -10.51 -8.50 8.38
N LEU A 380 -11.30 -7.45 8.15
CA LEU A 380 -11.87 -6.63 9.23
C LEU A 380 -12.79 -7.45 10.15
N LYS A 381 -13.68 -8.27 9.57
CA LYS A 381 -14.57 -9.15 10.31
C LYS A 381 -13.82 -10.21 11.12
N GLU A 382 -12.75 -10.78 10.57
CA GLU A 382 -11.84 -11.73 11.25
C GLU A 382 -11.19 -11.13 12.51
N ARG A 383 -10.93 -9.81 12.54
CA ARG A 383 -10.39 -9.10 13.71
C ARG A 383 -11.46 -8.45 14.60
N GLY A 384 -12.75 -8.60 14.28
CA GLY A 384 -13.85 -7.97 15.02
C GLY A 384 -13.88 -6.44 14.90
N LEU A 385 -13.39 -5.87 13.79
CA LEU A 385 -13.35 -4.44 13.52
C LEU A 385 -14.63 -3.94 12.81
N ASP A 386 -14.89 -2.64 12.93
CA ASP A 386 -15.82 -1.88 12.09
C ASP A 386 -15.68 -2.27 10.60
N PRO A 387 -16.78 -2.40 9.83
CA PRO A 387 -16.72 -2.54 8.37
C PRO A 387 -16.16 -1.29 7.69
N LEU A 388 -15.80 -1.42 6.41
CA LEU A 388 -15.49 -0.28 5.55
C LEU A 388 -16.77 0.54 5.34
N PRO A 389 -16.71 1.89 5.35
CA PRO A 389 -17.86 2.75 5.07
C PRO A 389 -18.14 2.82 3.56
N VAL A 390 -18.51 1.70 2.95
CA VAL A 390 -18.75 1.57 1.49
C VAL A 390 -19.91 2.44 1.01
N GLU A 391 -20.83 2.82 1.89
CA GLU A 391 -21.89 3.81 1.65
C GLU A 391 -21.34 5.23 1.43
N MET A 392 -20.08 5.50 1.79
CA MET A 392 -19.37 6.76 1.54
C MET A 392 -18.39 6.67 0.36
N TYR A 393 -18.34 5.54 -0.36
CA TYR A 393 -17.36 5.31 -1.42
C TYR A 393 -17.88 5.76 -2.78
N ASP A 394 -17.37 6.89 -3.29
CA ASP A 394 -17.44 7.23 -4.71
C ASP A 394 -17.14 6.01 -5.61
N PHE A 395 -17.95 5.83 -6.65
CA PHE A 395 -17.92 4.69 -7.57
C PHE A 395 -18.27 3.33 -6.96
N TYR A 396 -18.55 3.18 -5.67
CA TYR A 396 -19.00 1.87 -5.16
C TYR A 396 -20.39 1.52 -5.68
N THR A 397 -20.52 0.31 -6.23
CA THR A 397 -21.80 -0.30 -6.60
C THR A 397 -21.87 -1.72 -6.03
N PRO A 398 -23.00 -2.17 -5.44
CA PRO A 398 -23.12 -3.52 -4.92
C PRO A 398 -22.98 -4.58 -6.03
N MET A 399 -22.16 -5.62 -5.80
CA MET A 399 -21.87 -6.65 -6.81
C MET A 399 -23.10 -7.31 -7.44
N TYR A 400 -24.22 -7.42 -6.71
CA TYR A 400 -25.45 -8.01 -7.26
C TYR A 400 -26.02 -7.21 -8.45
N GLN A 401 -25.62 -5.94 -8.65
CA GLN A 401 -26.04 -5.12 -9.78
C GLN A 401 -25.32 -5.49 -11.10
N TYR A 402 -24.17 -6.17 -11.03
CA TYR A 402 -23.49 -6.75 -12.19
C TYR A 402 -24.03 -8.13 -12.58
N GLY A 403 -24.89 -8.72 -11.75
CA GLY A 403 -25.69 -9.88 -12.13
C GLY A 403 -27.08 -9.43 -12.55
N HIS A 404 -27.50 -9.72 -13.78
CA HIS A 404 -28.93 -9.77 -14.13
C HIS A 404 -29.58 -11.03 -13.50
N TRP A 405 -29.51 -11.12 -12.17
CA TRP A 405 -30.14 -12.17 -11.40
C TRP A 405 -31.63 -11.86 -11.29
N LYS A 406 -32.43 -12.36 -12.25
CA LYS A 406 -33.88 -12.44 -12.07
C LYS A 406 -34.13 -13.21 -10.77
N GLY A 407 -34.76 -12.54 -9.81
CA GLY A 407 -34.73 -12.97 -8.43
C GLY A 407 -35.41 -14.31 -8.20
N TYR A 408 -34.76 -15.16 -7.40
CA TYR A 408 -35.50 -15.96 -6.45
C TYR A 408 -35.45 -15.21 -5.12
N ALA A 409 -36.59 -14.64 -4.73
CA ALA A 409 -36.77 -14.23 -3.34
C ALA A 409 -36.78 -15.50 -2.48
N LEU A 410 -35.93 -15.52 -1.46
CA LEU A 410 -36.07 -16.48 -0.36
C LEU A 410 -36.89 -15.81 0.73
N ALA A 411 -37.91 -16.52 1.19
CA ALA A 411 -38.77 -16.14 2.31
C ALA A 411 -38.19 -16.61 3.65
#